data_AF-A0AAN8ICE8-F1
#
_entry.id   AF-A0AAN8ICE8-F1
#
_cell.length_a   1.000
_cell.length_b   1.000
_cell.length_c   1.000
_cell.angle_alpha   90.00
_cell.angle_beta   90.00
_cell.angle_gamma   90.00
#
_symmetry.space_group_name_H-M   'P 1'
#
loop_
_entity.id
_entity.type
_entity.pdbx_description
1 polymer ?
#
loop_
_entity_poly.entity_id
_entity_poly.type
_entity_poly.pdbx_seq_one_letter_code
_entity_poly.pdbx_strand_id
1 'polypeptide(L)'
;MIQTSSNNKQQLSVKTQIKSLHIKMGVEEARAALRSEFPKLDAEDFKNAAGNRDALAKTVAEKMGISEADAKAKIDEIFAANQ
;
A
#
# COMPACT_ATOMS: atom_id res chain seq x y z
N MET A 1 -32.75 4.68 35.33
CA MET A 1 -32.29 5.41 34.13
C MET A 1 -31.01 4.75 33.67
N ILE A 2 -31.03 4.07 32.52
CA ILE A 2 -29.92 3.20 32.08
C ILE A 2 -28.96 4.05 31.24
N GLN A 3 -27.78 4.34 31.79
CA GLN A 3 -26.66 4.96 31.06
C GLN A 3 -25.95 3.90 30.21
N THR A 4 -26.51 3.56 29.05
CA THR A 4 -25.88 2.64 28.08
C THR A 4 -25.26 3.34 26.87
N SER A 5 -25.39 4.66 26.75
CA SER A 5 -24.95 5.39 25.55
C SER A 5 -23.43 5.63 25.44
N SER A 6 -22.68 5.56 26.55
CA SER A 6 -21.25 5.92 26.56
C SER A 6 -20.32 4.85 25.98
N ASN A 7 -20.73 3.58 25.97
CA ASN A 7 -19.86 2.47 25.56
C ASN A 7 -19.80 2.31 24.03
N ASN A 8 -20.90 2.61 23.33
CA ASN A 8 -20.99 2.42 21.88
C ASN A 8 -20.17 3.45 21.08
N LYS A 9 -20.05 4.68 21.59
CA LYS A 9 -19.29 5.76 20.94
C LYS A 9 -17.78 5.55 21.03
N GLN A 10 -17.29 5.03 22.17
CA GLN A 10 -15.87 4.67 22.34
C GLN A 10 -15.49 3.46 21.49
N GLN A 11 -16.35 2.42 21.44
CA GLN A 11 -16.06 1.21 20.65
C GLN A 11 -16.03 1.49 19.13
N LEU A 12 -16.88 2.40 18.63
CA LEU A 12 -16.91 2.78 17.22
C LEU A 12 -15.68 3.61 16.80
N SER A 13 -15.17 4.45 17.70
CA SER A 13 -13.96 5.25 17.47
C SER A 13 -12.70 4.39 17.45
N VAL A 14 -12.63 3.39 18.34
CA VAL A 14 -11.51 2.42 18.39
C VAL A 14 -11.52 1.50 17.16
N LYS A 15 -12.68 0.94 16.75
CA LYS A 15 -12.78 0.12 15.52
C LYS A 15 -12.38 0.90 14.26
N THR A 16 -12.78 2.17 14.17
CA THR A 16 -12.39 3.04 13.04
C THR A 16 -10.89 3.30 13.04
N GLN A 17 -10.28 3.60 14.20
CA GLN A 17 -8.83 3.79 14.29
C GLN A 17 -8.05 2.52 13.97
N ILE A 18 -8.45 1.35 14.46
CA ILE A 18 -7.77 0.07 14.14
C ILE A 18 -7.87 -0.23 12.64
N LYS A 19 -9.02 0.04 12.02
CA LYS A 19 -9.19 -0.14 10.57
C LYS A 19 -8.32 0.84 9.78
N SER A 20 -8.19 2.09 10.23
CA SER A 20 -7.28 3.06 9.63
C SER A 20 -5.80 2.76 9.89
N LEU A 21 -5.44 2.09 10.99
CA LEU A 21 -4.07 1.60 11.22
C LEU A 21 -3.73 0.41 10.30
N HIS A 22 -4.64 -0.55 10.13
CA HIS A 22 -4.44 -1.68 9.21
C HIS A 22 -4.24 -1.23 7.76
N ILE A 23 -5.03 -0.25 7.31
CA ILE A 23 -4.91 0.30 5.95
C ILE A 23 -3.59 1.07 5.77
N LYS A 24 -3.06 1.71 6.83
CA LYS A 24 -1.76 2.40 6.75
C LYS A 24 -0.58 1.44 6.74
N MET A 25 -0.67 0.34 7.49
CA MET A 25 0.41 -0.65 7.59
C MET A 25 0.59 -1.42 6.27
N GLY A 26 -0.50 -1.84 5.64
CA GLY A 26 -0.46 -2.56 4.37
C GLY A 26 0.20 -1.80 3.21
N VAL A 27 0.07 -0.47 3.16
CA VAL A 27 0.72 0.36 2.12
C VAL A 27 2.23 0.47 2.34
N GLU A 28 2.68 0.54 3.60
CA GLU A 28 4.11 0.58 3.91
C GLU A 28 4.78 -0.78 3.68
N GLU A 29 4.11 -1.88 4.03
CA GLU A 29 4.57 -3.24 3.75
C GLU A 29 4.62 -3.53 2.25
N ALA A 30 3.59 -3.12 1.49
CA ALA A 30 3.59 -3.19 0.02
C ALA A 30 4.79 -2.44 -0.57
N ARG A 31 5.09 -1.23 -0.06
CA ARG A 31 6.25 -0.44 -0.51
C ARG A 31 7.58 -1.08 -0.15
N ALA A 32 7.68 -1.74 1.01
CA ALA A 32 8.88 -2.49 1.39
C ALA A 32 9.08 -3.72 0.49
N ALA A 33 8.01 -4.48 0.24
CA ALA A 33 8.01 -5.61 -0.67
C ALA A 33 8.38 -5.20 -2.10
N LEU A 34 7.84 -4.08 -2.59
CA LEU A 34 8.20 -3.50 -3.88
C LEU A 34 9.69 -3.12 -3.97
N ARG A 35 10.28 -2.53 -2.92
CA ARG A 35 11.73 -2.25 -2.88
C ARG A 35 12.56 -3.52 -2.85
N SER A 36 12.07 -4.58 -2.21
CA SER A 36 12.74 -5.87 -2.18
C SER A 36 12.69 -6.60 -3.53
N GLU A 37 11.54 -6.55 -4.21
CA GLU A 37 11.33 -7.17 -5.53
C GLU A 37 12.03 -6.40 -6.66
N PHE A 38 12.11 -5.07 -6.52
CA PHE A 38 12.72 -4.18 -7.50
C PHE A 38 13.95 -3.46 -6.90
N PRO A 39 15.07 -4.17 -6.69
CA PRO A 39 16.28 -3.57 -6.08
C PRO A 39 16.95 -2.51 -6.94
N LYS A 40 16.58 -2.40 -8.24
CA LYS A 40 17.02 -1.34 -9.15
C LYS A 40 16.22 -0.04 -9.01
N LEU A 41 15.12 -0.04 -8.26
CA LEU A 41 14.33 1.15 -8.00
C LEU A 41 14.69 1.73 -6.64
N ASP A 42 14.94 3.03 -6.62
CA ASP A 42 15.24 3.75 -5.40
C ASP A 42 13.98 4.25 -4.71
N ALA A 43 14.11 4.60 -3.43
CA ALA A 43 13.02 5.16 -2.64
C ALA A 43 12.38 6.40 -3.30
N GLU A 44 13.15 7.16 -4.06
CA GLU A 44 12.67 8.32 -4.82
C GLU A 44 11.80 7.94 -6.02
N ASP A 45 12.11 6.85 -6.74
CA ASP A 45 11.28 6.37 -7.86
C ASP A 45 9.87 5.98 -7.35
N PHE A 46 9.81 5.26 -6.22
CA PHE A 46 8.54 4.92 -5.56
C PHE A 46 7.78 6.15 -5.05
N LYS A 47 8.52 7.19 -4.65
CA LYS A 47 7.94 8.45 -4.17
C LYS A 47 7.39 9.28 -5.33
N ASN A 48 8.09 9.31 -6.46
CA ASN A 48 7.66 9.96 -7.70
C ASN A 48 6.42 9.31 -8.30
N ALA A 49 6.25 8.00 -8.12
CA ALA A 49 5.01 7.34 -8.51
C ALA A 49 3.79 7.86 -7.72
N ALA A 50 3.96 8.53 -6.58
CA ALA A 50 2.89 9.21 -5.82
C ALA A 50 1.62 8.39 -5.56
N GLY A 51 1.73 7.05 -5.50
CA GLY A 51 0.59 6.13 -5.35
C GLY A 51 -0.11 5.75 -6.66
N ASN A 52 0.42 6.17 -7.81
CA ASN A 52 -0.02 5.78 -9.13
C ASN A 52 0.70 4.49 -9.58
N ARG A 53 -0.06 3.40 -9.65
CA ARG A 53 0.47 2.07 -10.01
C ARG A 53 0.99 2.03 -11.44
N ASP A 54 0.34 2.72 -12.38
CA ASP A 54 0.76 2.76 -13.79
C ASP A 54 2.07 3.54 -13.96
N ALA A 55 2.23 4.66 -13.25
CA ALA A 55 3.49 5.41 -13.23
C ALA A 55 4.64 4.55 -12.66
N LEU A 56 4.35 3.81 -11.58
CA LEU A 56 5.32 2.90 -10.99
C LEU A 56 5.67 1.74 -11.94
N ALA A 57 4.68 1.15 -12.60
CA ALA A 57 4.89 0.06 -13.55
C ALA A 57 5.78 0.47 -14.72
N LYS A 58 5.60 1.69 -15.23
CA LYS A 58 6.44 2.23 -16.28
C LYS A 58 7.89 2.43 -15.83
N THR A 59 8.11 3.04 -14.66
CA THR A 59 9.47 3.18 -14.09
C THR A 59 10.11 1.83 -13.80
N VAL A 60 9.34 0.87 -13.27
CA VAL A 60 9.79 -0.51 -13.05
C VAL A 60 10.19 -1.17 -14.37
N ALA A 61 9.35 -1.08 -15.40
CA ALA A 61 9.64 -1.62 -16.73
C ALA A 61 10.93 -1.04 -17.31
N GLU A 62 11.11 0.28 -17.26
CA GLU A 62 12.29 0.98 -17.76
C GLU A 62 13.58 0.62 -16.98
N LYS A 63 13.52 0.59 -15.65
CA LYS A 63 14.69 0.28 -14.78
C LYS A 63 15.04 -1.21 -14.78
N MET A 64 14.04 -2.09 -14.76
CA MET A 64 14.23 -3.54 -14.71
C MET A 64 14.48 -4.14 -16.10
N GLY A 65 14.09 -3.46 -17.17
CA GLY A 65 14.17 -3.96 -18.54
C GLY A 65 13.13 -5.04 -18.83
N ILE A 66 11.96 -4.94 -18.21
CA ILE A 66 10.82 -5.86 -18.40
C ILE A 66 9.66 -5.12 -19.08
N SER A 67 8.65 -5.85 -19.54
CA SER A 67 7.43 -5.26 -20.09
C SER A 67 6.61 -4.54 -19.01
N GLU A 68 5.94 -3.43 -19.38
CA GLU A 68 4.99 -2.72 -18.49
C GLU A 68 3.90 -3.65 -17.93
N ALA A 69 3.46 -4.63 -18.71
CA ALA A 69 2.46 -5.62 -18.28
C ALA A 69 2.97 -6.49 -17.11
N ASP A 70 4.20 -7.03 -17.20
CA ASP A 70 4.83 -7.80 -16.13
C ASP A 70 5.11 -6.96 -14.89
N ALA A 71 5.61 -5.73 -15.10
CA ALA A 71 5.84 -4.79 -14.02
C ALA A 71 4.54 -4.48 -13.26
N LYS A 72 3.46 -4.20 -14.00
CA LYS A 72 2.14 -3.93 -13.44
C LYS A 72 1.57 -5.14 -12.70
N ALA A 73 1.70 -6.35 -13.27
CA ALA A 73 1.24 -7.58 -12.62
C ALA A 73 1.92 -7.79 -11.27
N LYS A 74 3.25 -7.65 -11.20
CA LYS A 74 4.01 -7.74 -9.94
C LYS A 74 3.58 -6.66 -8.92
N ILE A 75 3.40 -5.42 -9.37
CA ILE A 75 2.95 -4.33 -8.49
C ILE A 75 1.56 -4.63 -7.95
N ASP A 76 0.62 -5.05 -8.79
CA ASP A 76 -0.75 -5.33 -8.39
C ASP A 76 -0.82 -6.54 -7.46
N GLU A 77 -0.01 -7.58 -7.70
CA GLU A 77 0.12 -8.74 -6.82
C GLU A 77 0.65 -8.36 -5.42
N ILE A 78 1.69 -7.53 -5.36
CA ILE A 78 2.24 -7.04 -4.08
C ILE A 78 1.21 -6.17 -3.36
N PHE A 79 0.51 -5.28 -4.06
CA PHE A 79 -0.54 -4.46 -3.44
C PHE A 79 -1.73 -5.31 -2.99
N ALA A 80 -2.16 -6.31 -3.75
CA ALA A 80 -3.27 -7.20 -3.41
C ALA A 80 -2.93 -8.10 -2.22
N ALA A 81 -1.68 -8.55 -2.10
CA ALA A 81 -1.21 -9.33 -0.96
C ALA A 81 -1.13 -8.53 0.36
N ASN A 82 -1.09 -7.20 0.27
CA ASN A 82 -0.90 -6.29 1.40
C ASN A 82 -2.08 -5.29 1.58
N GLN A 83 -3.26 -5.59 1.02
CA GLN A 83 -4.46 -4.72 1.05
C GLN A 83 -5.43 -5.05 2.20
#